data_AF-A0A915CWR0-F1
#
_entry.id   AF-A0A915CWR0-F1
#
_cell.length_a   1.000
_cell.length_b   1.000
_cell.length_c   1.000
_cell.angle_alpha   90.00
_cell.angle_beta   90.00
_cell.angle_gamma   90.00
#
_symmetry.space_group_name_H-M   'P 1'
#
loop_
_entity.id
_entity.type
_entity.pdbx_description
1 polymer ?
#
loop_
_entity_poly.entity_id
_entity_poly.type
_entity_poly.pdbx_seq_one_letter_code
_entity_poly.pdbx_strand_id
1 'polypeptide(L)'
;MERQKKKIEYETSTQLVIKKKRSLGMHVVLLWTGHNSRLALHHVNELIDNSDEEVLPNENYHLSFTLSTQYGALLMGAGAKNHKAIQDHYGIRIFLNPSDGHNLQNLVLSGPRKRLSQC
;
A
#
# COMPACT_ATOMS: atom_id res chain seq x y z
N MET A 1 -7.94 4.24 17.53
CA MET A 1 -7.83 3.87 16.10
C MET A 1 -9.01 4.31 15.24
N GLU A 2 -10.26 3.90 15.48
CA GLU A 2 -11.36 4.13 14.52
C GLU A 2 -11.68 5.62 14.24
N ARG A 3 -11.55 6.48 15.26
CA ARG A 3 -11.67 7.94 15.11
C ARG A 3 -10.55 8.57 14.28
N GLN A 4 -9.32 8.07 14.41
CA GLN A 4 -8.17 8.55 13.61
C GLN A 4 -8.26 8.06 12.17
N LYS A 5 -8.68 6.80 11.96
CA LYS A 5 -8.97 6.25 10.64
C LYS A 5 -9.95 7.14 9.87
N LYS A 6 -11.11 7.46 10.44
CA LYS A 6 -12.12 8.31 9.79
C LYS A 6 -11.60 9.72 9.47
N LYS A 7 -10.75 10.27 10.33
CA LYS A 7 -10.10 11.56 10.10
C LYS A 7 -9.19 11.52 8.87
N ILE A 8 -8.35 10.49 8.76
CA ILE A 8 -7.46 10.30 7.61
C ILE A 8 -8.25 10.09 6.33
N GLU A 9 -9.26 9.22 6.37
CA GLU A 9 -10.16 8.96 5.24
C GLU A 9 -10.79 10.26 4.73
N TYR A 10 -11.25 11.12 5.64
CA TYR A 10 -11.80 12.44 5.32
C TYR A 10 -10.77 13.41 4.74
N GLU A 11 -9.63 13.60 5.41
CA GLU A 11 -8.58 14.57 5.01
C GLU A 11 -7.93 14.21 3.67
N THR A 12 -7.91 12.92 3.33
CA THR A 12 -7.20 12.42 2.14
C THR A 12 -8.17 11.98 1.04
N SER A 13 -9.47 12.00 1.31
CA SER A 13 -10.50 11.40 0.44
C SER A 13 -10.15 9.94 0.09
N THR A 14 -9.77 9.14 1.09
CA THR A 14 -9.39 7.73 0.93
C THR A 14 -10.28 6.81 1.76
N GLN A 15 -10.26 5.51 1.43
CA GLN A 15 -10.80 4.46 2.29
C GLN A 15 -9.64 3.66 2.92
N LEU A 16 -9.76 3.32 4.19
CA LEU A 16 -8.68 2.71 4.97
C LEU A 16 -9.15 1.39 5.58
N VAL A 17 -8.50 0.27 5.28
CA VAL A 17 -8.91 -1.05 5.79
C VAL A 17 -7.77 -1.75 6.52
N ILE A 18 -7.48 -1.31 7.74
CA ILE A 18 -6.43 -1.93 8.55
C ILE A 18 -6.86 -3.35 8.96
N LYS A 19 -6.12 -4.39 8.55
CA LYS A 19 -6.42 -5.81 8.83
C LYS A 19 -5.25 -6.51 9.51
N LYS A 20 -5.20 -6.55 10.84
CA LYS A 20 -4.16 -7.28 11.56
C LYS A 20 -4.32 -8.80 11.36
N LYS A 21 -3.27 -9.49 10.88
CA LYS A 21 -3.27 -10.97 10.78
C LYS A 21 -2.16 -11.55 11.66
N ARG A 22 -2.55 -12.05 12.84
CA ARG A 22 -1.64 -12.54 13.90
C ARG A 22 -0.62 -13.60 13.47
N SER A 23 -0.82 -14.29 12.34
CA SER A 23 0.04 -15.41 11.90
C SER A 23 1.17 -15.02 10.94
N LEU A 24 1.21 -13.78 10.42
CA LEU A 24 2.15 -13.37 9.36
C LEU A 24 2.76 -11.96 9.57
N GLY A 25 2.39 -11.31 10.68
CA GLY A 25 2.78 -9.93 11.00
C GLY A 25 1.66 -8.91 10.79
N MET A 26 1.99 -7.62 10.92
CA MET A 26 1.04 -6.53 10.77
C MET A 26 0.71 -6.28 9.29
N HIS A 27 -0.43 -6.81 8.84
CA HIS A 27 -1.00 -6.49 7.54
C HIS A 27 -1.80 -5.18 7.62
N VAL A 28 -1.39 -4.16 6.87
CA VAL A 28 -2.14 -2.88 6.79
C VAL A 28 -2.70 -2.73 5.38
N VAL A 29 -3.90 -3.27 5.15
CA VAL A 29 -4.54 -3.16 3.82
C VAL A 29 -5.12 -1.76 3.63
N LEU A 30 -4.34 -0.86 3.05
CA LEU A 30 -4.90 0.40 2.54
C LEU A 30 -5.80 0.06 1.34
N LEU A 31 -6.96 0.71 1.20
CA LEU A 31 -7.85 0.48 0.05
C LEU A 31 -8.14 1.84 -0.60
N TRP A 32 -7.29 2.16 -1.57
CA TRP A 32 -7.18 3.50 -2.14
C TRP A 32 -8.32 3.86 -3.10
N THR A 33 -9.04 4.95 -2.83
CA THR A 33 -10.01 5.55 -3.77
C THR A 33 -9.95 7.09 -3.72
N GLY A 34 -8.81 7.73 -4.05
CA GLY A 34 -8.68 9.19 -3.91
C GLY A 34 -7.50 9.87 -4.63
N HIS A 35 -7.40 11.21 -4.53
CA HIS A 35 -6.36 12.03 -5.20
C HIS A 35 -5.08 12.28 -4.37
N ASN A 36 -5.09 12.11 -3.03
CA ASN A 36 -4.00 12.57 -2.16
C ASN A 36 -3.09 11.45 -1.60
N SER A 37 -2.38 10.75 -2.51
CA SER A 37 -1.38 9.66 -2.30
C SER A 37 -0.57 9.77 -1.03
N ARG A 38 0.12 10.89 -0.96
CA ARG A 38 1.25 11.13 -0.08
C ARG A 38 0.80 11.43 1.35
N LEU A 39 -0.31 12.15 1.50
CA LEU A 39 -0.84 12.54 2.80
C LEU A 39 -1.46 11.34 3.53
N ALA A 40 -2.17 10.45 2.80
CA ALA A 40 -2.72 9.23 3.39
C ALA A 40 -1.62 8.29 3.88
N LEU A 41 -0.58 8.07 3.07
CA LEU A 41 0.56 7.26 3.47
C LEU A 41 1.32 7.85 4.66
N HIS A 42 1.46 9.18 4.70
CA HIS A 42 2.06 9.89 5.84
C HIS A 42 1.27 9.62 7.13
N HIS A 43 -0.04 9.82 7.13
CA HIS A 43 -0.85 9.57 8.32
C HIS A 43 -0.91 8.10 8.74
N VAL A 44 -0.87 7.17 7.78
CA VAL A 44 -0.76 5.74 8.08
C VAL A 44 0.58 5.43 8.75
N ASN A 45 1.67 6.02 8.25
CA ASN A 45 2.97 5.88 8.87
C ASN A 45 2.96 6.45 10.29
N GLU A 46 2.36 7.63 10.52
CA GLU A 46 2.21 8.20 11.85
C GLU A 46 1.36 7.30 12.77
N LEU A 47 0.29 6.70 12.27
CA LEU A 47 -0.51 5.76 13.06
C LEU A 47 0.27 4.53 13.50
N ILE A 48 1.16 4.03 12.63
CA ILE A 48 2.01 2.89 12.95
C ILE A 48 3.10 3.31 13.95
N ASP A 49 3.74 4.47 13.77
CA ASP A 49 4.77 4.99 14.68
C ASP A 49 4.24 5.29 16.08
N ASN A 50 2.99 5.75 16.16
CA ASN A 50 2.31 6.06 17.42
C ASN A 50 1.51 4.89 17.98
N SER A 51 1.60 3.69 17.37
CA SER A 51 1.04 2.49 17.98
C SER A 51 2.03 1.96 19.02
N ASP A 52 1.55 1.57 20.21
CA ASP A 52 2.36 0.89 21.23
C ASP A 52 2.79 -0.53 20.79
N GLU A 53 2.67 -0.86 19.49
CA GLU A 53 3.04 -2.15 18.93
C GLU A 53 4.52 -2.13 18.56
N GLU A 54 5.27 -3.10 19.11
CA GLU A 54 6.67 -3.33 18.77
C GLU A 54 6.80 -3.58 17.26
N VAL A 55 7.33 -2.60 16.53
CA VAL A 55 7.66 -2.77 15.11
C VAL A 55 8.86 -3.71 15.02
N LEU A 56 8.61 -4.96 14.65
CA LEU A 56 9.69 -5.91 14.46
C LEU A 56 10.53 -5.46 13.25
N PRO A 57 11.86 -5.32 13.38
CA PRO A 57 12.72 -4.72 12.35
C PRO A 57 12.75 -5.49 11.01
N ASN A 58 12.23 -6.72 10.98
CA ASN A 58 12.15 -7.58 9.81
C ASN A 58 10.71 -7.83 9.31
N GLU A 59 9.74 -7.07 9.80
CA GLU A 59 8.35 -7.27 9.43
C GLU A 59 8.06 -6.73 8.04
N ASN A 60 7.48 -7.58 7.19
CA ASN A 60 7.03 -7.17 5.87
C ASN A 60 5.63 -6.55 5.97
N TYR A 61 5.54 -5.31 5.51
CA TYR A 61 4.28 -4.61 5.38
C TYR A 61 3.69 -4.92 4.01
N HIS A 62 2.38 -4.79 3.91
CA HIS A 62 1.65 -4.94 2.66
C HIS A 62 0.80 -3.70 2.46
N LEU A 63 1.03 -2.96 1.38
CA LEU A 63 0.18 -1.85 0.95
C LEU A 63 -0.63 -2.29 -0.25
N SER A 64 -1.93 -2.05 -0.25
CA SER A 64 -2.79 -2.34 -1.40
C SER A 64 -3.39 -1.06 -1.94
N PHE A 65 -3.64 -0.99 -3.24
CA PHE A 65 -4.34 0.12 -3.86
C PHE A 65 -4.99 -0.32 -5.15
N THR A 66 -6.10 0.33 -5.49
CA THR A 66 -6.81 0.08 -6.74
C THR A 66 -6.43 1.18 -7.73
N LEU A 67 -6.04 0.77 -8.93
CA LEU A 67 -5.62 1.66 -10.01
C LEU A 67 -6.27 1.23 -11.33
N SER A 68 -6.31 2.12 -12.33
CA SER A 68 -6.84 1.74 -13.64
C SER A 68 -5.91 0.77 -14.36
N THR A 69 -6.47 -0.15 -15.16
CA THR A 69 -5.69 -1.12 -15.94
C THR A 69 -4.64 -0.46 -16.84
N GLN A 70 -4.88 0.77 -17.29
CA GLN A 70 -3.91 1.55 -18.07
C GLN A 70 -2.65 1.88 -17.27
N TYR A 71 -2.80 2.34 -16.02
CA TYR A 71 -1.66 2.58 -15.13
C TYR A 71 -0.96 1.30 -14.73
N GLY A 72 -1.71 0.19 -14.57
CA GLY A 72 -1.13 -1.12 -14.30
C GLY A 72 -0.25 -1.61 -15.45
N ALA A 73 -0.70 -1.43 -16.69
CA ALA A 73 0.09 -1.75 -17.88
C ALA A 73 1.38 -0.90 -17.96
N LEU A 74 1.30 0.40 -17.64
CA LEU A 74 2.46 1.29 -17.58
C LEU A 74 3.47 0.87 -16.51
N LEU A 75 2.97 0.51 -15.32
CA LEU A 75 3.78 0.05 -14.19
C LEU A 75 4.49 -1.28 -14.50
N MET A 76 3.81 -2.20 -15.18
CA MET A 76 4.45 -3.43 -15.67
C MET A 76 5.52 -3.11 -16.71
N GLY A 77 5.20 -2.23 -17.66
CA GLY A 77 6.03 -1.93 -18.82
C GLY A 77 6.11 -3.10 -19.81
N ALA A 78 6.67 -2.84 -20.98
CA ALA A 78 6.82 -3.86 -22.03
C ALA A 78 7.66 -5.04 -21.52
N GLY A 79 7.10 -6.26 -21.61
CA GLY A 79 7.75 -7.47 -21.11
C GLY A 79 8.03 -7.43 -19.61
N ALA A 80 7.25 -6.66 -18.85
CA ALA A 80 7.39 -6.55 -17.41
C ALA A 80 8.73 -5.91 -16.95
N LYS A 81 9.40 -5.13 -17.79
CA LYS A 81 10.71 -4.54 -17.44
C LYS A 81 10.63 -3.49 -16.34
N ASN A 82 9.58 -2.67 -16.33
CA ASN A 82 9.44 -1.58 -15.36
C ASN A 82 9.18 -2.12 -13.95
N HIS A 83 8.25 -3.07 -13.79
CA HIS A 83 7.98 -3.60 -12.45
C HIS A 83 9.21 -4.26 -11.83
N LYS A 84 10.01 -5.00 -12.62
CA LYS A 84 11.24 -5.62 -12.15
C LYS A 84 12.27 -4.57 -11.71
N ALA A 85 12.47 -3.53 -12.51
CA ALA A 85 13.37 -2.43 -12.14
C ALA A 85 12.96 -1.74 -10.83
N ILE A 86 11.66 -1.54 -10.61
CA ILE A 86 11.13 -0.98 -9.36
C ILE A 86 11.39 -1.95 -8.19
N GLN A 87 11.11 -3.25 -8.36
CA GLN A 87 11.38 -4.26 -7.33
C GLN A 87 12.85 -4.32 -6.94
N ASP A 88 13.75 -4.32 -7.92
CA ASP A 88 15.20 -4.37 -7.70
C ASP A 88 15.71 -3.08 -7.04
N HIS A 89 15.19 -1.92 -7.44
CA HIS A 89 15.62 -0.62 -6.89
C HIS A 89 15.18 -0.41 -5.44
N TYR A 90 13.92 -0.71 -5.12
CA TYR A 90 13.36 -0.47 -3.78
C TYR A 90 13.48 -1.70 -2.87
N GLY A 91 13.80 -2.88 -3.39
CA GLY A 91 13.85 -4.12 -2.60
C GLY A 91 12.48 -4.54 -2.08
N ILE A 92 11.43 -4.35 -2.90
CA ILE A 92 10.05 -4.67 -2.56
C ILE A 92 9.48 -5.73 -3.52
N ARG A 93 8.36 -6.33 -3.15
CA ARG A 93 7.55 -7.21 -3.99
C ARG A 93 6.33 -6.47 -4.49
N ILE A 94 5.99 -6.67 -5.75
CA ILE A 94 4.87 -6.01 -6.43
C ILE A 94 3.96 -7.08 -7.00
N PHE A 95 2.67 -7.02 -6.71
CA PHE A 95 1.65 -7.91 -7.24
C PHE A 95 0.52 -7.09 -7.86
N LEU A 96 0.20 -7.35 -9.12
CA LEU A 96 -0.95 -6.76 -9.81
C LEU A 96 -2.01 -7.84 -10.01
N ASN A 97 -3.12 -7.71 -9.31
CA ASN A 97 -4.26 -8.61 -9.41
C ASN A 97 -5.42 -7.93 -10.15
N PRO A 98 -6.20 -8.66 -10.95
CA PRO A 98 -7.48 -8.14 -11.43
C PRO A 98 -8.38 -7.74 -10.25
N SER A 99 -9.13 -6.65 -10.41
CA SER A 99 -10.15 -6.23 -9.45
C SER A 99 -11.54 -6.56 -10.00
N ASP A 100 -12.55 -6.64 -9.12
CA ASP A 100 -13.95 -6.93 -9.48
C ASP A 100 -14.61 -5.85 -10.37
N GLY A 101 -13.92 -4.74 -10.64
CA GLY A 101 -14.39 -3.64 -11.47
C GLY A 101 -13.78 -3.64 -12.87
N HIS A 102 -14.61 -3.37 -13.88
CA HIS A 102 -14.13 -3.16 -15.26
C HIS A 102 -13.07 -2.06 -15.29
N ASN A 103 -11.90 -2.35 -15.89
CA ASN A 103 -10.76 -1.44 -16.01
C ASN A 103 -10.04 -1.08 -14.70
N LEU A 104 -10.19 -1.87 -13.63
CA LEU A 104 -9.45 -1.68 -12.38
C LEU A 104 -8.55 -2.89 -12.08
N GLN A 105 -7.41 -2.62 -11.45
CA GLN A 105 -6.48 -3.61 -10.94
C GLN A 105 -6.09 -3.25 -9.51
N ASN A 106 -5.93 -4.28 -8.68
CA ASN A 106 -5.43 -4.16 -7.32
C ASN A 106 -3.92 -4.38 -7.33
N LEU A 107 -3.18 -3.31 -7.04
CA LEU A 107 -1.74 -3.36 -6.83
C LEU A 107 -1.42 -3.56 -5.35
N VAL A 108 -0.60 -4.55 -5.07
CA VAL A 108 -0.10 -4.87 -3.73
C VAL A 108 1.40 -4.72 -3.72
N LEU A 109 1.92 -3.83 -2.87
CA LEU A 109 3.34 -3.69 -2.58
C LEU A 109 3.64 -4.40 -1.26
N SER A 110 4.74 -5.13 -1.19
CA SER A 110 5.16 -5.83 0.02
C SER A 110 6.65 -5.68 0.29
N GLY A 111 7.01 -5.36 1.54
CA GLY A 111 8.41 -5.22 1.92
C GLY A 111 8.60 -4.41 3.19
N PRO A 112 9.84 -3.99 3.49
CA PRO A 112 10.13 -3.17 4.65
C PRO A 112 9.43 -1.81 4.54
N ARG A 113 8.85 -1.33 5.64
CA ARG A 113 8.10 -0.06 5.69
C ARG A 113 8.82 1.12 5.06
N LYS A 114 10.12 1.31 5.38
CA LYS A 114 10.94 2.40 4.82
C LYS A 114 11.04 2.33 3.30
N ARG A 115 11.16 1.12 2.74
CA ARG A 115 11.25 0.90 1.30
C ARG A 115 9.92 1.14 0.61
N LEU A 116 8.84 0.65 1.20
CA LEU A 116 7.48 0.86 0.70
C LEU A 116 7.07 2.34 0.70
N SER A 117 7.54 3.13 1.66
CA SER A 117 7.24 4.57 1.68
C SER A 117 8.01 5.38 0.64
N GLN A 118 9.13 4.86 0.14
CA GLN A 118 9.95 5.49 -0.89
C GLN A 118 9.45 5.14 -2.30
N CYS A 119 8.94 3.92 -2.46
CA CYS A 119 8.32 3.44 -3.69
C CYS A 119 6.96 4.11 -3.92
#